data_AF-A0A9E2N221-F1
#
_entry.id   AF-A0A9E2N221-F1
#
_cell.length_a   1.000
_cell.length_b   1.000
_cell.length_c   1.000
_cell.angle_alpha   90.00
_cell.angle_beta   90.00
_cell.angle_gamma   90.00
#
_symmetry.space_group_name_H-M   'P 1'
#
loop_
_entity.id
_entity.type
_entity.pdbx_description
1 polymer ?
#
loop_
_entity_poly.entity_id
_entity_poly.type
_entity_poly.pdbx_seq_one_letter_code
_entity_poly.pdbx_strand_id
1 'polypeptide(L)'
;MKIIVCLLFLYITILPQEKSRIQLRDGKIFDKGIELNEQSPNAPEELRKLSPLIGEWNVIIKSKTGDSTYHTSSGISRFSYLNRGHSIMEKFYCDDFTGKGDELNTLSFIAYNSQNKIWNIGLADSYKENIVMFTGKTSDEDLILFNSIRKGGWLNIHRYKYSLKNISNVNFEITVELSIDDSNEWVLIQQKQYKKVKNSLNIIFENDSFGSYNNSLPEEARQFDFLIGEWDASHELFLPNGNHIKYSSTTTAVYTMNGNAIMEHDWFDARQGVTDAGTSLIRIYNRAMRRWECLFLSNRNNANYYFGGVKEEDKIVLHGFETDVSSPAYNYFIFYNLSENDYSWHSIQTKDKGKTFSDTWTIEVEKKN
;
A
#
# COMPACT_ATOMS: atom_id res chain seq x y z
N MET A 1 43.92 -10.13 -33.76
CA MET A 1 43.28 -8.85 -33.40
C MET A 1 42.73 -9.01 -31.97
N LYS A 2 43.17 -8.14 -31.04
CA LYS A 2 43.17 -8.33 -29.58
C LYS A 2 41.83 -8.06 -28.90
N ILE A 3 41.60 -8.78 -27.79
CA ILE A 3 40.65 -8.54 -26.69
C ILE A 3 41.01 -7.25 -25.93
N ILE A 4 40.02 -6.44 -25.50
CA ILE A 4 40.10 -5.56 -24.31
C ILE A 4 38.74 -5.48 -23.58
N VAL A 5 38.79 -5.79 -22.29
CA VAL A 5 37.86 -5.48 -21.18
C VAL A 5 38.24 -4.10 -20.61
N CYS A 6 37.28 -3.28 -20.11
CA CYS A 6 37.41 -2.34 -18.96
C CYS A 6 36.22 -1.34 -18.91
N LEU A 7 35.44 -1.32 -17.81
CA LEU A 7 35.55 -0.38 -16.67
C LEU A 7 35.09 1.05 -16.99
N LEU A 8 33.88 1.41 -16.55
CA LEU A 8 33.41 2.80 -16.47
C LEU A 8 33.37 3.22 -15.00
N PHE A 9 34.45 3.87 -14.58
CA PHE A 9 34.50 4.79 -13.44
C PHE A 9 33.67 6.02 -13.80
N LEU A 10 32.76 6.46 -12.94
CA LEU A 10 32.27 7.84 -12.96
C LEU A 10 32.86 8.58 -11.76
N TYR A 11 33.61 9.64 -12.06
CA TYR A 11 34.21 10.57 -11.14
C TYR A 11 33.14 11.27 -10.29
N ILE A 12 33.27 11.20 -8.96
CA ILE A 12 32.58 12.08 -8.02
C ILE A 12 33.45 13.33 -7.88
N THR A 13 33.01 14.44 -8.47
CA THR A 13 33.56 15.76 -8.17
C THR A 13 33.08 16.15 -6.77
N ILE A 14 34.00 16.17 -5.81
CA ILE A 14 33.75 16.63 -4.44
C ILE A 14 33.55 18.15 -4.52
N LEU A 15 32.29 18.58 -4.56
CA LEU A 15 31.94 19.96 -4.22
C LEU A 15 32.03 20.09 -2.69
N PRO A 16 32.59 21.20 -2.17
CA PRO A 16 32.64 21.43 -0.73
C PRO A 16 31.20 21.52 -0.21
N GLN A 17 30.81 20.56 0.63
CA GLN A 17 29.55 20.61 1.35
C GLN A 17 29.56 21.85 2.25
N GLU A 18 28.79 22.86 1.89
CA GLU A 18 28.22 23.76 2.89
C GLU A 18 27.50 22.88 3.90
N LYS A 19 27.96 22.95 5.15
CA LYS A 19 27.28 22.41 6.32
C LYS A 19 25.95 23.13 6.47
N SER A 20 24.96 22.78 5.65
CA SER A 20 23.58 22.92 6.09
C SER A 20 23.48 22.00 7.29
N ARG A 21 23.27 22.62 8.45
CA ARG A 21 22.82 21.89 9.65
C ARG A 21 21.45 21.32 9.30
N ILE A 22 21.45 20.15 8.64
CA ILE A 22 20.35 19.22 8.76
C ILE A 22 20.37 18.90 10.25
N GLN A 23 19.47 19.55 11.00
CA GLN A 23 19.07 18.98 12.27
C GLN A 23 18.70 17.55 11.92
N LEU A 24 19.52 16.61 12.37
CA LEU A 24 19.08 15.24 12.59
C LEU A 24 17.84 15.42 13.44
N ARG A 25 16.67 15.44 12.79
CA ARG A 25 15.38 15.28 13.44
C ARG A 25 15.60 13.98 14.17
N ASP A 26 15.67 14.07 15.48
CA ASP A 26 15.83 12.90 16.33
C ASP A 26 14.85 11.84 15.80
N GLY A 27 15.28 10.59 15.68
CA GLY A 27 14.47 9.48 15.15
C GLY A 27 13.24 9.15 16.01
N LYS A 28 12.63 10.17 16.63
CA LYS A 28 11.47 10.25 17.49
C LYS A 28 10.30 10.98 16.84
N ILE A 29 10.31 11.22 15.52
CA ILE A 29 9.03 11.33 14.82
C ILE A 29 8.47 9.90 14.80
N PHE A 30 7.80 9.54 15.89
CA PHE A 30 6.78 8.51 15.94
C PHE A 30 5.70 8.92 14.95
N ASP A 31 5.89 8.60 13.68
CA ASP A 31 4.83 8.65 12.69
C ASP A 31 3.99 7.38 12.91
N LYS A 32 3.04 7.41 13.87
CA LYS A 32 2.09 6.30 14.09
C LYS A 32 1.10 6.13 12.92
N GLY A 33 1.49 6.45 11.70
CA GLY A 33 0.57 6.76 10.60
C GLY A 33 -0.07 8.14 10.75
N ILE A 34 0.67 9.13 11.29
CA ILE A 34 0.24 10.52 11.35
C ILE A 34 0.07 11.01 9.91
N GLU A 35 -1.17 11.31 9.56
CA GLU A 35 -1.57 11.92 8.31
C GLU A 35 -0.71 13.18 8.07
N LEU A 36 0.17 13.12 7.09
CA LEU A 36 1.02 14.24 6.74
C LEU A 36 0.22 15.20 5.84
N ASN A 37 0.30 16.49 6.17
CA ASN A 37 -0.29 17.55 5.34
C ASN A 37 0.67 18.07 4.27
N GLU A 38 1.93 17.62 4.31
CA GLU A 38 2.98 18.09 3.42
C GLU A 38 3.66 16.93 2.70
N GLN A 39 3.99 17.18 1.44
CA GLN A 39 4.77 16.29 0.61
C GLN A 39 6.24 16.30 1.05
N SER A 40 6.95 15.18 0.88
CA SER A 40 8.41 15.21 1.01
C SER A 40 9.02 16.08 -0.10
N PRO A 41 10.04 16.90 0.21
CA PRO A 41 10.81 17.64 -0.79
C PRO A 41 11.46 16.75 -1.86
N ASN A 42 11.70 15.47 -1.53
CA ASN A 42 12.33 14.48 -2.39
C ASN A 42 11.32 13.56 -3.10
N ALA A 43 10.02 13.75 -2.84
CA ALA A 43 9.00 12.95 -3.49
C ALA A 43 8.82 13.38 -4.97
N PRO A 44 8.34 12.46 -5.84
CA PRO A 44 8.10 12.77 -7.23
C PRO A 44 7.21 14.00 -7.44
N GLU A 45 7.56 14.84 -8.42
CA GLU A 45 6.78 16.04 -8.75
C GLU A 45 5.34 15.69 -9.18
N GLU A 46 5.12 14.52 -9.76
CA GLU A 46 3.81 14.05 -10.17
C GLU A 46 2.83 13.95 -8.99
N LEU A 47 3.29 13.62 -7.78
CA LEU A 47 2.44 13.61 -6.59
C LEU A 47 2.02 15.03 -6.17
N ARG A 48 2.82 16.05 -6.49
CA ARG A 48 2.50 17.45 -6.20
C ARG A 48 1.22 17.89 -6.92
N LYS A 49 0.95 17.33 -8.10
CA LYS A 49 -0.28 17.60 -8.88
C LYS A 49 -1.54 17.15 -8.14
N LEU A 50 -1.40 16.23 -7.19
CA LEU A 50 -2.48 15.72 -6.34
C LEU A 50 -2.57 16.45 -4.98
N SER A 51 -1.72 17.43 -4.70
CA SER A 51 -1.80 18.23 -3.47
C SER A 51 -3.18 18.87 -3.22
N PRO A 52 -3.97 19.31 -4.23
CA PRO A 52 -5.30 19.86 -3.97
C PRO A 52 -6.27 18.84 -3.34
N LEU A 53 -5.99 17.53 -3.47
CA LEU A 53 -6.80 16.46 -2.89
C LEU A 53 -6.60 16.34 -1.38
N ILE A 54 -5.46 16.76 -0.83
CA ILE A 54 -5.09 16.53 0.58
C ILE A 54 -6.07 17.22 1.53
N GLY A 55 -6.65 16.46 2.45
CA GLY A 55 -7.62 16.89 3.47
C GLY A 55 -8.92 16.09 3.41
N GLU A 56 -9.96 16.59 4.07
CA GLU A 56 -11.24 15.91 4.24
C GLU A 56 -12.35 16.44 3.30
N TRP A 57 -13.19 15.52 2.84
CA TRP A 57 -14.20 15.75 1.82
C TRP A 57 -15.50 15.02 2.15
N ASN A 58 -16.62 15.72 1.97
CA ASN A 58 -17.89 15.05 1.75
C ASN A 58 -17.90 14.52 0.32
N VAL A 59 -18.37 13.29 0.14
CA VAL A 59 -18.40 12.61 -1.15
C VAL A 59 -19.82 12.19 -1.47
N ILE A 60 -20.30 12.55 -2.65
CA ILE A 60 -21.48 11.91 -3.25
C ILE A 60 -20.97 10.93 -4.29
N ILE A 61 -21.37 9.66 -4.16
CA ILE A 61 -20.91 8.59 -5.04
C ILE A 61 -22.10 7.98 -5.76
N LYS A 62 -22.00 7.88 -7.08
CA LYS A 62 -22.94 7.18 -7.94
C LYS A 62 -22.24 5.98 -8.54
N SER A 63 -22.64 4.78 -8.15
CA SER A 63 -22.00 3.52 -8.55
C SER A 63 -22.96 2.64 -9.33
N LYS A 64 -22.44 1.98 -10.37
CA LYS A 64 -23.21 0.99 -11.12
C LYS A 64 -23.38 -0.29 -10.27
N THR A 65 -24.61 -0.75 -10.14
CA THR A 65 -24.97 -1.97 -9.39
C THR A 65 -24.93 -3.21 -10.30
N GLY A 66 -25.01 -4.41 -9.70
CA GLY A 66 -24.92 -5.67 -10.44
C GLY A 66 -26.04 -5.91 -11.46
N ASP A 67 -27.20 -5.24 -11.30
CA ASP A 67 -28.33 -5.27 -12.23
C ASP A 67 -28.24 -4.19 -13.33
N SER A 68 -27.07 -3.55 -13.48
CA SER A 68 -26.82 -2.45 -14.40
C SER A 68 -27.61 -1.16 -14.13
N THR A 69 -28.26 -1.03 -12.97
CA THR A 69 -28.77 0.25 -12.50
C THR A 69 -27.68 1.06 -11.80
N TYR A 70 -28.01 2.24 -11.28
CA TYR A 70 -27.09 3.07 -10.50
C TYR A 70 -27.70 3.37 -9.15
N HIS A 71 -26.88 3.24 -8.11
CA HIS A 71 -27.21 3.70 -6.76
C HIS A 71 -26.42 4.96 -6.44
N THR A 72 -27.01 5.86 -5.64
CA THR A 72 -26.33 7.05 -5.15
C THR A 72 -26.31 7.04 -3.63
N SER A 73 -25.11 7.15 -3.07
CA SER A 73 -24.87 7.23 -1.64
C SER A 73 -23.96 8.41 -1.32
N SER A 74 -23.83 8.71 -0.03
CA SER A 74 -22.94 9.76 0.49
C SER A 74 -21.94 9.16 1.45
N GLY A 75 -20.78 9.77 1.54
CA GLY A 75 -19.69 9.31 2.36
C GLY A 75 -18.70 10.42 2.71
N ILE A 76 -17.62 10.03 3.39
CA ILE A 76 -16.52 10.90 3.77
C ILE A 76 -15.24 10.29 3.22
N SER A 77 -14.41 11.13 2.61
CA SER A 77 -13.06 10.75 2.17
C SER A 77 -12.03 11.67 2.82
N ARG A 78 -10.90 11.10 3.22
CA ARG A 78 -9.73 11.84 3.65
C ARG A 78 -8.52 11.41 2.85
N PHE A 79 -7.86 12.38 2.24
CA PHE A 79 -6.57 12.19 1.60
C PHE A 79 -5.46 12.75 2.48
N SER A 80 -4.41 11.99 2.66
CA SER A 80 -3.22 12.42 3.41
C SER A 80 -1.96 11.92 2.72
N TYR A 81 -0.84 12.56 3.01
CA TYR A 81 0.45 12.01 2.65
C TYR A 81 0.84 10.85 3.58
N LEU A 82 1.58 9.88 3.04
CA LEU A 82 2.05 8.67 3.71
C LEU A 82 3.52 8.38 3.33
N ASN A 83 4.20 7.55 4.12
CA ASN A 83 5.60 7.14 3.92
C ASN A 83 6.52 8.35 3.77
N ARG A 84 6.44 9.26 4.76
CA ARG A 84 7.16 10.53 4.78
C ARG A 84 6.87 11.40 3.54
N GLY A 85 5.65 11.38 3.03
CA GLY A 85 5.24 12.22 1.91
C GLY A 85 5.63 11.74 0.51
N HIS A 86 5.99 10.47 0.35
CA HIS A 86 6.29 9.85 -0.95
C HIS A 86 5.10 9.11 -1.57
N SER A 87 3.95 9.16 -0.91
CA SER A 87 2.71 8.54 -1.36
C SER A 87 1.51 9.27 -0.77
N ILE A 88 0.34 9.06 -1.36
CA ILE A 88 -0.94 9.56 -0.84
C ILE A 88 -1.78 8.36 -0.43
N MET A 89 -2.44 8.49 0.71
CA MET A 89 -3.45 7.56 1.18
C MET A 89 -4.84 8.20 1.03
N GLU A 90 -5.81 7.44 0.55
CA GLU A 90 -7.24 7.78 0.68
C GLU A 90 -7.88 6.83 1.69
N LYS A 91 -8.46 7.36 2.77
CA LYS A 91 -9.41 6.64 3.60
C LYS A 91 -10.81 7.08 3.18
N PHE A 92 -11.67 6.15 2.81
CA PHE A 92 -13.03 6.46 2.41
C PHE A 92 -14.03 5.57 3.13
N TYR A 93 -15.11 6.20 3.57
CA TYR A 93 -16.23 5.56 4.24
C TYR A 93 -17.53 5.98 3.58
N CYS A 94 -18.45 5.04 3.41
CA CYS A 94 -19.77 5.29 2.86
C CYS A 94 -20.78 4.28 3.41
N ASP A 95 -21.89 4.80 3.91
CA ASP A 95 -23.04 3.98 4.27
C ASP A 95 -23.91 3.71 3.05
N ASP A 96 -24.60 2.57 3.08
CA ASP A 96 -25.55 2.15 2.07
C ASP A 96 -24.96 2.20 0.65
N PHE A 97 -23.76 1.66 0.46
CA PHE A 97 -23.03 1.75 -0.80
C PHE A 97 -23.77 1.11 -1.99
N THR A 98 -24.63 0.13 -1.72
CA THR A 98 -25.35 -0.66 -2.73
C THR A 98 -26.87 -0.42 -2.75
N GLY A 99 -27.41 0.38 -1.82
CA GLY A 99 -28.85 0.55 -1.62
C GLY A 99 -29.50 -0.53 -0.75
N LYS A 100 -28.68 -1.34 -0.06
CA LYS A 100 -29.11 -2.47 0.78
C LYS A 100 -28.68 -2.34 2.25
N GLY A 101 -28.20 -1.17 2.66
CA GLY A 101 -27.67 -0.93 4.00
C GLY A 101 -26.24 -1.44 4.21
N ASP A 102 -25.51 -1.77 3.14
CA ASP A 102 -24.13 -2.23 3.22
C ASP A 102 -23.17 -1.06 3.51
N GLU A 103 -22.28 -1.22 4.48
CA GLU A 103 -21.20 -0.28 4.75
C GLU A 103 -19.97 -0.57 3.87
N LEU A 104 -19.37 0.49 3.34
CA LEU A 104 -18.11 0.41 2.60
C LEU A 104 -17.04 1.24 3.29
N ASN A 105 -15.97 0.56 3.72
CA ASN A 105 -14.70 1.18 4.10
C ASN A 105 -13.68 0.81 3.03
N THR A 106 -12.93 1.80 2.53
CA THR A 106 -11.80 1.54 1.63
C THR A 106 -10.56 2.28 2.09
N LEU A 107 -9.41 1.66 1.86
CA LEU A 107 -8.12 2.29 2.06
C LEU A 107 -7.29 2.14 0.78
N SER A 108 -6.91 3.27 0.19
CA SER A 108 -6.16 3.31 -1.07
C SER A 108 -4.78 3.89 -0.84
N PHE A 109 -3.79 3.34 -1.52
CA PHE A 109 -2.44 3.89 -1.65
C PHE A 109 -2.18 4.33 -3.06
N ILE A 110 -1.69 5.56 -3.24
CA ILE A 110 -1.32 6.15 -4.52
C ILE A 110 0.15 6.53 -4.46
N ALA A 111 0.97 5.90 -5.31
CA ALA A 111 2.38 6.17 -5.42
C ALA A 111 2.77 6.35 -6.90
N TYR A 112 3.84 7.09 -7.14
CA TYR A 112 4.38 7.27 -8.48
C TYR A 112 5.84 6.80 -8.52
N ASN A 113 6.14 5.91 -9.46
CA ASN A 113 7.49 5.44 -9.72
C ASN A 113 8.09 6.26 -10.87
N SER A 114 8.96 7.22 -10.53
CA SER A 114 9.59 8.11 -11.50
C SER A 114 10.54 7.41 -12.48
N GLN A 115 11.14 6.28 -12.08
CA GLN A 115 12.04 5.52 -12.93
C GLN A 115 11.29 4.90 -14.12
N ASN A 116 10.12 4.30 -13.84
CA ASN A 116 9.31 3.62 -14.83
C ASN A 116 8.21 4.52 -15.42
N LYS A 117 8.01 5.72 -14.85
CA LYS A 117 6.94 6.66 -15.19
C LYS A 117 5.56 6.00 -15.13
N ILE A 118 5.30 5.31 -14.02
CA ILE A 118 4.04 4.62 -13.76
C ILE A 118 3.45 5.03 -12.42
N TRP A 119 2.12 5.10 -12.39
CA TRP A 119 1.34 5.16 -11.16
C TRP A 119 1.11 3.76 -10.63
N ASN A 120 1.26 3.59 -9.33
CA ASN A 120 0.91 2.38 -8.59
C ASN A 120 -0.20 2.74 -7.63
N ILE A 121 -1.35 2.09 -7.79
CA ILE A 121 -2.50 2.28 -6.91
C ILE A 121 -2.87 0.93 -6.31
N GLY A 122 -3.00 0.86 -5.00
CA GLY A 122 -3.55 -0.31 -4.33
C GLY A 122 -4.78 0.09 -3.54
N LEU A 123 -5.80 -0.75 -3.55
CA LEU A 123 -7.10 -0.49 -2.93
C LEU A 123 -7.49 -1.71 -2.11
N ALA A 124 -7.70 -1.52 -0.80
CA ALA A 124 -8.38 -2.46 0.06
C ALA A 124 -9.86 -2.07 0.19
N ASP A 125 -10.76 -3.04 0.11
CA ASP A 125 -12.22 -2.86 0.12
C ASP A 125 -12.84 -3.78 1.18
N SER A 126 -13.49 -3.22 2.21
CA SER A 126 -14.09 -4.02 3.29
C SER A 126 -15.37 -4.75 2.87
N TYR A 127 -16.08 -4.23 1.86
CA TYR A 127 -17.33 -4.83 1.39
C TYR A 127 -17.06 -6.09 0.55
N LYS A 128 -16.03 -6.03 -0.31
CA LYS A 128 -15.57 -7.19 -1.10
C LYS A 128 -14.53 -8.04 -0.39
N GLU A 129 -13.97 -7.53 0.71
CA GLU A 129 -12.93 -8.17 1.52
C GLU A 129 -11.71 -8.56 0.69
N ASN A 130 -11.28 -7.66 -0.17
CA ASN A 130 -10.20 -7.94 -1.09
C ASN A 130 -9.28 -6.74 -1.26
N ILE A 131 -8.12 -7.04 -1.82
CA ILE A 131 -7.18 -6.04 -2.30
C ILE A 131 -7.08 -6.12 -3.83
N VAL A 132 -7.05 -4.94 -4.44
CA VAL A 132 -6.89 -4.77 -5.88
C VAL A 132 -5.71 -3.84 -6.12
N MET A 133 -4.78 -4.24 -6.99
CA MET A 133 -3.70 -3.38 -7.44
C MET A 133 -3.88 -2.93 -8.88
N PHE A 134 -3.46 -1.71 -9.13
CA PHE A 134 -3.46 -1.09 -10.43
C PHE A 134 -2.07 -0.53 -10.72
N THR A 135 -1.65 -0.67 -11.96
CA THR A 135 -0.52 0.09 -12.50
C THR A 135 -1.01 0.90 -13.68
N GLY A 136 -0.46 2.08 -13.93
CA GLY A 136 -0.99 2.90 -15.01
C GLY A 136 -0.13 4.07 -15.41
N LYS A 137 -0.58 4.76 -16.45
CA LYS A 137 0.06 5.96 -16.99
C LYS A 137 -1.00 7.02 -17.25
N THR A 138 -0.58 8.27 -17.16
CA THR A 138 -1.41 9.39 -17.61
C THR A 138 -1.44 9.41 -19.14
N SER A 139 -2.63 9.56 -19.72
CA SER A 139 -2.87 9.82 -21.13
C SER A 139 -3.81 11.02 -21.22
N ASP A 140 -3.34 12.10 -21.85
CA ASP A 140 -4.04 13.39 -21.88
C ASP A 140 -4.33 13.91 -20.45
N GLU A 141 -5.60 14.01 -20.07
CA GLU A 141 -6.07 14.41 -18.73
C GLU A 141 -6.50 13.22 -17.85
N ASP A 142 -6.45 12.00 -18.40
CA ASP A 142 -6.93 10.79 -17.76
C ASP A 142 -5.78 9.94 -17.21
N LEU A 143 -6.04 9.25 -16.11
CA LEU A 143 -5.19 8.18 -15.60
C LEU A 143 -5.73 6.83 -16.08
N ILE A 144 -5.00 6.19 -16.99
CA ILE A 144 -5.33 4.85 -17.48
C ILE A 144 -4.60 3.82 -16.62
N LEU A 145 -5.39 3.09 -15.85
CA LEU A 145 -4.97 2.03 -14.94
C LEU A 145 -5.27 0.66 -15.53
N PHE A 146 -4.41 -0.29 -15.24
CA PHE A 146 -4.49 -1.68 -15.65
C PHE A 146 -4.52 -2.56 -14.41
N ASN A 147 -5.43 -3.53 -14.40
CA ASN A 147 -5.46 -4.61 -13.43
C ASN A 147 -5.55 -5.93 -14.19
N SER A 148 -4.71 -6.89 -13.83
CA SER A 148 -4.70 -8.22 -14.40
C SER A 148 -5.35 -9.21 -13.44
N ILE A 149 -6.40 -9.90 -13.90
CA ILE A 149 -7.09 -10.94 -13.14
C ILE A 149 -6.95 -12.25 -13.88
N ARG A 150 -6.36 -13.26 -13.24
CA ARG A 150 -6.44 -14.63 -13.74
C ARG A 150 -7.79 -15.24 -13.33
N LYS A 151 -8.61 -15.63 -14.30
CA LYS A 151 -9.88 -16.34 -14.06
C LYS A 151 -9.94 -17.57 -14.98
N GLY A 152 -10.00 -18.76 -14.38
CA GLY A 152 -10.07 -20.03 -15.13
C GLY A 152 -8.85 -20.32 -16.00
N GLY A 153 -7.65 -19.89 -15.57
CA GLY A 153 -6.40 -20.07 -16.33
C GLY A 153 -6.11 -18.99 -17.37
N TRP A 154 -7.06 -18.12 -17.69
CA TRP A 154 -6.90 -17.02 -18.63
C TRP A 154 -6.60 -15.70 -17.91
N LEU A 155 -5.69 -14.91 -18.49
CA LEU A 155 -5.38 -13.56 -18.04
C LEU A 155 -6.41 -12.59 -18.65
N ASN A 156 -7.32 -12.08 -17.84
CA ASN A 156 -8.21 -10.98 -18.23
C ASN A 156 -7.57 -9.68 -17.79
N ILE A 157 -7.39 -8.75 -18.73
CA ILE A 157 -6.86 -7.42 -18.45
C ILE A 157 -8.05 -6.47 -18.39
N HIS A 158 -8.33 -5.96 -17.20
CA HIS A 158 -9.30 -4.90 -17.01
C HIS A 158 -8.57 -3.56 -17.08
N ARG A 159 -9.11 -2.63 -17.88
CA ARG A 159 -8.60 -1.26 -17.96
C ARG A 159 -9.59 -0.33 -17.29
N TYR A 160 -9.08 0.52 -16.42
CA TYR A 160 -9.85 1.52 -15.70
C TYR A 160 -9.36 2.89 -16.11
N LYS A 161 -10.28 3.76 -16.51
CA LYS A 161 -9.99 5.14 -16.82
C LYS A 161 -10.50 6.01 -15.69
N TYR A 162 -9.58 6.68 -15.01
CA TYR A 162 -9.87 7.65 -13.97
C TYR A 162 -9.72 9.05 -14.56
N SER A 163 -10.82 9.78 -14.67
CA SER A 163 -10.81 11.18 -15.09
C SER A 163 -10.99 12.07 -13.87
N LEU A 164 -10.06 12.99 -13.66
CA LEU A 164 -10.09 13.94 -12.56
C LEU A 164 -10.48 15.32 -13.12
N LYS A 165 -11.62 15.86 -12.68
CA LYS A 165 -12.18 17.11 -13.20
C LYS A 165 -12.37 18.14 -12.09
N ASN A 166 -12.40 19.41 -12.49
CA ASN A 166 -12.70 20.54 -11.61
C ASN A 166 -11.80 20.61 -10.37
N ILE A 167 -10.53 20.21 -10.48
CA ILE A 167 -9.63 20.08 -9.33
C ILE A 167 -9.37 21.45 -8.71
N SER A 168 -9.83 21.64 -7.47
CA SER A 168 -9.58 22.84 -6.67
C SER A 168 -9.49 22.48 -5.19
N ASN A 169 -9.12 23.44 -4.36
CA ASN A 169 -9.15 23.27 -2.90
C ASN A 169 -10.59 23.28 -2.31
N VAL A 170 -11.62 23.37 -3.14
CA VAL A 170 -13.04 23.45 -2.73
C VAL A 170 -13.83 22.23 -3.16
N ASN A 171 -13.63 21.78 -4.39
CA ASN A 171 -14.27 20.60 -4.95
C ASN A 171 -13.39 19.96 -6.02
N PHE A 172 -13.71 18.72 -6.34
CA PHE A 172 -13.24 18.02 -7.53
C PHE A 172 -14.17 16.84 -7.83
N GLU A 173 -14.04 16.27 -9.01
CA GLU A 173 -14.84 15.13 -9.45
C GLU A 173 -13.95 14.02 -9.99
N ILE A 174 -14.36 12.77 -9.73
CA ILE A 174 -13.73 11.57 -10.29
C ILE A 174 -14.78 10.80 -11.07
N THR A 175 -14.49 10.43 -12.31
CA THR A 175 -15.23 9.40 -13.04
C THR A 175 -14.36 8.19 -13.25
N VAL A 176 -14.94 7.00 -13.08
CA VAL A 176 -14.27 5.71 -13.31
C VAL A 176 -15.03 4.96 -14.39
N GLU A 177 -14.34 4.66 -15.48
CA GLU A 177 -14.85 3.83 -16.58
C GLU A 177 -14.05 2.53 -16.69
N LEU A 178 -14.72 1.45 -17.10
CA LEU A 178 -14.14 0.11 -17.25
C LEU A 178 -14.22 -0.36 -18.70
N SER A 179 -13.15 -0.99 -19.16
CA SER A 179 -13.05 -1.75 -20.41
C SER A 179 -12.52 -3.16 -20.08
N ILE A 180 -13.21 -4.21 -20.54
CA ILE A 180 -12.97 -5.61 -20.12
C ILE A 180 -12.28 -6.50 -21.17
N ASP A 181 -12.11 -6.02 -22.40
CA ASP A 181 -11.76 -6.87 -23.56
C ASP A 181 -10.77 -6.20 -24.54
N ASP A 182 -9.90 -5.32 -24.04
CA ASP A 182 -9.02 -4.46 -24.84
C ASP A 182 -9.71 -3.59 -25.92
N SER A 183 -11.04 -3.69 -26.05
CA SER A 183 -11.85 -2.88 -26.97
C SER A 183 -11.85 -1.41 -26.56
N ASN A 184 -12.05 -0.51 -27.51
CA ASN A 184 -12.16 0.93 -27.20
C ASN A 184 -13.50 1.30 -26.56
N GLU A 185 -14.30 0.33 -26.11
CA GLU A 185 -15.54 0.56 -25.38
C GLU A 185 -15.27 0.78 -23.89
N TRP A 186 -15.77 1.90 -23.38
CA TRP A 186 -15.65 2.30 -21.99
C TRP A 186 -17.04 2.38 -21.38
N VAL A 187 -17.23 1.69 -20.26
CA VAL A 187 -18.48 1.70 -19.51
C VAL A 187 -18.26 2.49 -18.24
N LEU A 188 -19.02 3.57 -18.05
CA LEU A 188 -19.05 4.29 -16.78
C LEU A 188 -19.51 3.34 -15.67
N ILE A 189 -18.69 3.18 -14.63
CA ILE A 189 -19.01 2.34 -13.47
C ILE A 189 -19.13 3.15 -12.19
N GLN A 190 -18.56 4.35 -12.14
CA GLN A 190 -18.62 5.19 -10.95
C GLN A 190 -18.43 6.68 -11.27
N GLN A 191 -19.13 7.52 -10.51
CA GLN A 191 -18.90 8.96 -10.44
C GLN A 191 -18.81 9.37 -8.97
N LYS A 192 -17.83 10.18 -8.61
CA LYS A 192 -17.65 10.73 -7.26
C LYS A 192 -17.53 12.24 -7.33
N GLN A 193 -18.30 12.94 -6.52
CA GLN A 193 -18.23 14.39 -6.37
C GLN A 193 -17.75 14.73 -4.96
N TYR A 194 -16.61 15.40 -4.87
CA TYR A 194 -15.96 15.75 -3.62
C TYR A 194 -16.19 17.22 -3.30
N LYS A 195 -16.57 17.51 -2.06
CA LYS A 195 -16.72 18.86 -1.54
C LYS A 195 -15.96 19.01 -0.23
N LYS A 196 -15.01 19.95 -0.18
CA LYS A 196 -14.12 20.16 0.95
C LYS A 196 -14.91 20.46 2.23
N VAL A 197 -14.51 19.83 3.32
CA VAL A 197 -15.02 20.17 4.65
C VAL A 197 -14.32 21.45 5.13
N LYS A 198 -15.07 22.56 5.27
CA LYS A 198 -14.51 23.91 5.56
C LYS A 198 -13.87 24.02 6.95
N ASN A 199 -14.43 23.31 7.91
CA ASN A 199 -13.87 23.14 9.24
C ASN A 199 -13.70 21.64 9.35
N SER A 200 -12.53 21.11 9.02
CA SER A 200 -12.23 19.69 9.30
C SER A 200 -12.61 19.50 10.75
N LEU A 201 -13.71 18.77 10.98
CA LEU A 201 -13.95 18.28 12.32
C LEU A 201 -12.65 17.54 12.63
N ASN A 202 -12.10 17.77 13.81
CA ASN A 202 -11.27 16.76 14.41
C ASN A 202 -12.18 15.54 14.65
N ILE A 203 -12.68 14.91 13.59
CA ILE A 203 -12.77 13.46 13.50
C ILE A 203 -11.30 13.06 13.49
N ILE A 204 -10.69 13.19 14.66
CA ILE A 204 -9.57 12.36 15.01
C ILE A 204 -10.18 10.97 14.77
N PHE A 205 -9.61 10.19 13.86
CA PHE A 205 -9.63 8.75 14.09
C PHE A 205 -8.92 8.63 15.44
N GLU A 206 -9.68 8.74 16.54
CA GLU A 206 -9.13 9.07 17.86
C GLU A 206 -7.98 8.13 18.15
N ASN A 207 -6.78 8.73 18.17
CA ASN A 207 -5.59 8.16 18.75
C ASN A 207 -5.93 7.81 20.19
N ASP A 208 -6.01 6.51 20.46
CA ASP A 208 -5.36 5.84 21.61
C ASP A 208 -5.76 4.36 21.73
N SER A 209 -6.65 3.86 20.86
CA SER A 209 -6.86 2.41 20.68
C SER A 209 -6.17 1.93 19.40
N PHE A 210 -5.58 0.73 19.41
CA PHE A 210 -5.11 0.04 18.19
C PHE A 210 -6.29 -0.39 17.27
N GLY A 211 -7.41 0.32 17.31
CA GLY A 211 -8.71 -0.09 16.81
C GLY A 211 -9.24 -1.35 17.51
N SER A 212 -10.30 -1.93 16.95
CA SER A 212 -10.87 -3.18 17.42
C SER A 212 -11.27 -4.08 16.27
N TYR A 213 -11.22 -5.38 16.49
CA TYR A 213 -11.67 -6.39 15.55
C TYR A 213 -13.17 -6.26 15.24
N ASN A 214 -13.54 -6.42 13.97
CA ASN A 214 -14.93 -6.52 13.59
C ASN A 214 -15.50 -7.92 13.93
N ASN A 215 -16.31 -8.01 14.99
CA ASN A 215 -16.90 -9.26 15.47
C ASN A 215 -17.83 -9.98 14.46
N SER A 216 -18.14 -9.39 13.31
CA SER A 216 -18.87 -10.06 12.21
C SER A 216 -17.96 -10.89 11.28
N LEU A 217 -16.64 -10.75 11.40
CA LEU A 217 -15.67 -11.54 10.66
C LEU A 217 -15.46 -12.93 11.31
N PRO A 218 -14.88 -13.89 10.58
CA PRO A 218 -14.56 -15.21 11.11
C PRO A 218 -13.26 -15.19 11.94
N GLU A 219 -13.08 -16.19 12.79
CA GLU A 219 -11.89 -16.32 13.65
C GLU A 219 -10.58 -16.38 12.85
N GLU A 220 -10.60 -16.88 11.62
CA GLU A 220 -9.42 -16.84 10.74
C GLU A 220 -8.93 -15.42 10.43
N ALA A 221 -9.82 -14.42 10.48
CA ALA A 221 -9.45 -13.01 10.36
C ALA A 221 -8.74 -12.45 11.61
N ARG A 222 -8.59 -13.26 12.67
CA ARG A 222 -7.83 -12.93 13.89
C ARG A 222 -6.44 -13.53 13.95
N GLN A 223 -6.02 -14.23 12.88
CA GLN A 223 -4.72 -14.91 12.84
C GLN A 223 -3.53 -13.94 12.99
N PHE A 224 -3.70 -12.67 12.67
CA PHE A 224 -2.69 -11.61 12.80
C PHE A 224 -2.89 -10.71 14.03
N ASP A 225 -3.75 -11.07 14.99
CA ASP A 225 -3.96 -10.28 16.22
C ASP A 225 -2.66 -10.05 16.99
N PHE A 226 -1.71 -10.98 16.89
CA PHE A 226 -0.39 -10.87 17.49
C PHE A 226 0.43 -9.69 16.95
N LEU A 227 0.09 -9.10 15.80
CA LEU A 227 0.77 -7.91 15.26
C LEU A 227 0.30 -6.62 15.93
N ILE A 228 -0.88 -6.61 16.56
CA ILE A 228 -1.50 -5.38 17.05
C ILE A 228 -0.68 -4.82 18.22
N GLY A 229 -0.09 -3.64 18.01
CA GLY A 229 0.86 -3.09 18.97
C GLY A 229 1.91 -2.18 18.37
N GLU A 230 2.84 -1.75 19.22
CA GLU A 230 4.12 -1.15 18.84
C GLU A 230 5.23 -2.16 19.10
N TRP A 231 6.21 -2.21 18.21
CA TRP A 231 7.24 -3.25 18.19
C TRP A 231 8.60 -2.66 17.87
N ASP A 232 9.64 -3.20 18.51
CA ASP A 232 11.03 -3.00 18.11
C ASP A 232 11.48 -4.22 17.30
N ALA A 233 12.06 -3.97 16.13
CA ALA A 233 12.44 -5.03 15.19
C ALA A 233 13.93 -4.99 14.87
N SER A 234 14.53 -6.18 14.79
CA SER A 234 15.93 -6.39 14.40
C SER A 234 15.99 -7.16 13.09
N HIS A 235 16.47 -6.49 12.04
CA HIS A 235 16.51 -7.02 10.68
C HIS A 235 17.89 -7.56 10.33
N GLU A 236 17.91 -8.64 9.55
CA GLU A 236 19.10 -9.13 8.85
C GLU A 236 18.75 -9.47 7.37
N LEU A 237 19.24 -8.63 6.45
CA LEU A 237 19.07 -8.79 5.00
C LEU A 237 20.24 -9.59 4.41
N PHE A 238 19.94 -10.61 3.62
CA PHE A 238 20.91 -11.46 2.93
C PHE A 238 21.04 -11.01 1.47
N LEU A 239 22.23 -10.56 1.07
CA LEU A 239 22.47 -10.06 -0.30
C LEU A 239 22.96 -11.16 -1.24
N PRO A 240 22.71 -11.05 -2.57
CA PRO A 240 23.15 -12.05 -3.55
C PRO A 240 24.66 -12.30 -3.62
N ASN A 241 25.47 -11.37 -3.10
CA ASN A 241 26.93 -11.50 -3.05
C ASN A 241 27.45 -12.19 -1.77
N GLY A 242 26.54 -12.69 -0.92
CA GLY A 242 26.88 -13.34 0.35
C GLY A 242 27.09 -12.38 1.53
N ASN A 243 27.03 -11.05 1.31
CA ASN A 243 27.10 -10.09 2.41
C ASN A 243 25.74 -9.93 3.09
N HIS A 244 25.75 -9.65 4.40
CA HIS A 244 24.52 -9.40 5.15
C HIS A 244 24.51 -7.96 5.68
N ILE A 245 23.30 -7.43 5.87
CA ILE A 245 23.10 -6.09 6.45
C ILE A 245 22.15 -6.21 7.62
N LYS A 246 22.58 -5.67 8.77
CA LYS A 246 21.75 -5.59 9.97
C LYS A 246 21.35 -4.15 10.24
N TYR A 247 20.10 -3.96 10.65
CA TYR A 247 19.56 -2.67 11.10
C TYR A 247 18.36 -2.90 12.01
N SER A 248 17.98 -1.89 12.77
CA SER A 248 16.79 -1.92 13.63
C SER A 248 15.72 -1.00 13.07
N SER A 249 14.46 -1.30 13.42
CA SER A 249 13.30 -0.48 13.11
C SER A 249 12.32 -0.45 14.29
N THR A 250 11.32 0.42 14.18
CA THR A 250 10.11 0.35 14.99
C THR A 250 8.93 0.15 14.04
N THR A 251 8.07 -0.81 14.38
CA THR A 251 6.83 -1.11 13.65
C THR A 251 5.61 -0.79 14.52
N THR A 252 4.52 -0.36 13.91
CA THR A 252 3.21 -0.23 14.55
C THR A 252 2.18 -0.93 13.70
N ALA A 253 1.28 -1.72 14.32
CA ALA A 253 0.11 -2.27 13.63
C ALA A 253 -1.18 -1.94 14.37
N VAL A 254 -2.20 -1.55 13.60
CA VAL A 254 -3.53 -1.17 14.10
C VAL A 254 -4.61 -1.86 13.29
N TYR A 255 -5.75 -2.12 13.91
CA TYR A 255 -6.99 -2.35 13.18
C TYR A 255 -7.41 -1.06 12.45
N THR A 256 -7.83 -1.23 11.20
CA THR A 256 -8.34 -0.16 10.34
C THR A 256 -9.60 -0.62 9.61
N MET A 257 -10.22 0.26 8.82
CA MET A 257 -11.41 -0.03 8.02
C MET A 257 -12.54 -0.65 8.87
N ASN A 258 -12.82 -0.03 10.03
CA ASN A 258 -13.79 -0.51 11.02
C ASN A 258 -13.52 -1.96 11.48
N GLY A 259 -12.25 -2.31 11.70
CA GLY A 259 -11.86 -3.65 12.17
C GLY A 259 -11.80 -4.73 11.10
N ASN A 260 -11.96 -4.38 9.82
CA ASN A 260 -11.91 -5.34 8.71
C ASN A 260 -10.51 -5.60 8.17
N ALA A 261 -9.54 -4.75 8.53
CA ALA A 261 -8.17 -4.87 8.05
C ALA A 261 -7.19 -4.49 9.15
N ILE A 262 -5.94 -4.90 8.97
CA ILE A 262 -4.79 -4.48 9.78
C ILE A 262 -3.90 -3.60 8.91
N MET A 263 -3.46 -2.47 9.46
CA MET A 263 -2.49 -1.58 8.82
C MET A 263 -1.22 -1.56 9.65
N GLU A 264 -0.11 -1.91 9.01
CA GLU A 264 1.24 -1.88 9.56
C GLU A 264 2.04 -0.71 8.98
N HIS A 265 2.86 -0.11 9.82
CA HIS A 265 3.84 0.92 9.45
C HIS A 265 5.19 0.56 10.03
N ASP A 266 6.22 0.51 9.18
CA ASP A 266 7.59 0.22 9.58
C ASP A 266 8.52 1.36 9.18
N TRP A 267 9.38 1.76 10.12
CA TRP A 267 10.27 2.93 10.01
C TRP A 267 11.71 2.54 10.30
N PHE A 268 12.59 2.74 9.33
CA PHE A 268 14.00 2.43 9.50
C PHE A 268 14.92 3.34 8.69
N ASP A 269 16.08 3.63 9.25
CA ASP A 269 17.21 4.21 8.52
C ASP A 269 18.14 3.06 8.11
N ALA A 270 17.80 2.40 7.00
CA ALA A 270 18.45 1.14 6.64
C ALA A 270 19.97 1.26 6.37
N ARG A 271 20.51 2.46 6.06
CA ARG A 271 21.96 2.72 5.86
C ARG A 271 22.32 4.21 6.04
N GLN A 272 23.58 4.51 6.37
CA GLN A 272 24.16 5.85 6.19
C GLN A 272 23.96 6.30 4.72
N GLY A 273 23.26 7.43 4.52
CA GLY A 273 22.97 8.00 3.21
C GLY A 273 21.65 7.55 2.57
N VAL A 274 20.91 6.61 3.16
CA VAL A 274 19.52 6.34 2.82
C VAL A 274 18.68 6.63 4.07
N THR A 275 18.61 7.92 4.40
CA THR A 275 17.68 8.45 5.40
C THR A 275 16.26 8.35 4.84
N ASP A 276 15.27 8.20 5.70
CA ASP A 276 13.85 8.31 5.33
C ASP A 276 13.17 7.12 4.66
N ALA A 277 13.62 5.87 4.89
CA ALA A 277 12.84 4.72 4.45
C ALA A 277 11.61 4.50 5.34
N GLY A 278 10.45 4.32 4.70
CA GLY A 278 9.19 4.03 5.35
C GLY A 278 8.40 3.03 4.51
N THR A 279 7.75 2.10 5.18
CA THR A 279 6.86 1.14 4.53
C THR A 279 5.51 1.12 5.21
N SER A 280 4.48 0.86 4.41
CA SER A 280 3.11 0.71 4.88
C SER A 280 2.54 -0.56 4.29
N LEU A 281 1.81 -1.32 5.08
CA LEU A 281 1.21 -2.57 4.65
C LEU A 281 -0.23 -2.67 5.13
N ILE A 282 -1.13 -3.12 4.26
CA ILE A 282 -2.52 -3.45 4.63
C ILE A 282 -2.69 -4.95 4.53
N ARG A 283 -3.35 -5.57 5.51
CA ARG A 283 -3.82 -6.96 5.45
C ARG A 283 -5.34 -7.00 5.58
N ILE A 284 -5.98 -7.76 4.72
CA ILE A 284 -7.42 -8.08 4.81
C ILE A 284 -7.61 -9.58 4.66
N TYR A 285 -8.52 -10.16 5.45
CA TYR A 285 -8.90 -11.55 5.29
C TYR A 285 -10.03 -11.66 4.28
N ASN A 286 -9.78 -12.31 3.15
CA ASN A 286 -10.77 -12.54 2.10
C ASN A 286 -11.55 -13.83 2.40
N ARG A 287 -12.80 -13.70 2.88
CA ARG A 287 -13.63 -14.86 3.26
C ARG A 287 -13.95 -15.75 2.06
N ALA A 288 -14.22 -15.16 0.91
CA ALA A 288 -14.54 -15.91 -0.30
C ALA A 288 -13.38 -16.79 -0.77
N MET A 289 -12.14 -16.30 -0.60
CA MET A 289 -10.91 -17.00 -0.99
C MET A 289 -10.25 -17.76 0.17
N ARG A 290 -10.76 -17.60 1.40
CA ARG A 290 -10.25 -18.18 2.66
C ARG A 290 -8.75 -17.96 2.88
N ARG A 291 -8.29 -16.74 2.64
CA ARG A 291 -6.88 -16.37 2.71
C ARG A 291 -6.69 -14.91 3.09
N TRP A 292 -5.51 -14.59 3.59
CA TRP A 292 -5.06 -13.21 3.74
C TRP A 292 -4.62 -12.63 2.41
N GLU A 293 -4.93 -11.37 2.20
CA GLU A 293 -4.45 -10.53 1.10
C GLU A 293 -3.69 -9.36 1.69
N CYS A 294 -2.52 -9.06 1.14
CA CYS A 294 -1.58 -8.07 1.66
C CYS A 294 -1.16 -7.10 0.56
N LEU A 295 -1.22 -5.80 0.86
CA LEU A 295 -0.72 -4.73 0.00
C LEU A 295 0.43 -4.04 0.72
N PHE A 296 1.64 -4.21 0.22
CA PHE A 296 2.84 -3.52 0.73
C PHE A 296 3.20 -2.35 -0.16
N LEU A 297 3.52 -1.21 0.44
CA LEU A 297 4.03 -0.02 -0.21
C LEU A 297 5.33 0.41 0.46
N SER A 298 6.36 0.67 -0.34
CA SER A 298 7.62 1.26 0.12
C SER A 298 7.95 2.53 -0.65
N ASN A 299 8.46 3.54 0.05
CA ASN A 299 8.98 4.74 -0.59
C ASN A 299 10.36 4.57 -1.26
N ARG A 300 11.02 3.42 -1.11
CA ARG A 300 12.32 3.16 -1.74
C ARG A 300 12.21 2.88 -3.24
N ASN A 301 11.18 2.13 -3.62
CA ASN A 301 10.90 1.76 -5.01
C ASN A 301 9.60 2.40 -5.52
N ASN A 302 8.84 3.09 -4.66
CA ASN A 302 7.48 3.59 -4.93
C ASN A 302 6.63 2.54 -5.63
N ALA A 303 6.79 1.27 -5.24
CA ALA A 303 6.10 0.14 -5.82
C ALA A 303 5.18 -0.50 -4.80
N ASN A 304 4.05 -0.97 -5.30
CA ASN A 304 3.15 -1.81 -4.52
C ASN A 304 3.49 -3.27 -4.76
N TYR A 305 3.41 -4.08 -3.72
CA TYR A 305 3.55 -5.52 -3.81
C TYR A 305 2.30 -6.20 -3.27
N TYR A 306 1.73 -7.11 -4.05
CA TYR A 306 0.51 -7.83 -3.72
C TYR A 306 0.78 -9.32 -3.54
N PHE A 307 0.46 -9.80 -2.35
CA PHE A 307 0.74 -11.16 -1.92
C PHE A 307 -0.26 -11.58 -0.87
N GLY A 308 -0.22 -12.84 -0.46
CA GLY A 308 -1.12 -13.34 0.54
C GLY A 308 -0.91 -14.81 0.81
N GLY A 309 -1.76 -15.40 1.62
CA GLY A 309 -1.59 -16.79 2.02
C GLY A 309 -2.45 -17.18 3.20
N VAL A 310 -2.02 -18.22 3.90
CA VAL A 310 -2.83 -18.89 4.91
C VAL A 310 -1.99 -19.22 6.14
N LYS A 311 -2.68 -19.48 7.25
CA LYS A 311 -2.06 -20.11 8.42
C LYS A 311 -1.85 -21.61 8.14
N GLU A 312 -0.65 -22.08 8.42
CA GLU A 312 -0.23 -23.47 8.35
C GLU A 312 0.22 -23.89 9.75
N GLU A 313 -0.60 -24.65 10.49
CA GLU A 313 -0.28 -25.09 11.85
C GLU A 313 0.08 -23.91 12.79
N ASP A 314 1.35 -23.77 13.16
CA ASP A 314 1.92 -22.77 14.07
C ASP A 314 2.55 -21.56 13.38
N LYS A 315 2.54 -21.53 12.03
CA LYS A 315 3.12 -20.46 11.21
C LYS A 315 2.08 -19.85 10.27
N ILE A 316 2.36 -18.64 9.80
CA ILE A 316 1.60 -18.03 8.69
C ILE A 316 2.53 -17.88 7.51
N VAL A 317 2.14 -18.45 6.37
CA VAL A 317 2.94 -18.45 5.14
C VAL A 317 2.22 -17.60 4.10
N LEU A 318 2.90 -16.54 3.65
CA LEU A 318 2.42 -15.66 2.59
C LEU A 318 3.36 -15.75 1.39
N HIS A 319 2.84 -15.60 0.18
CA HIS A 319 3.63 -15.57 -1.04
C HIS A 319 2.97 -14.70 -2.11
N GLY A 320 3.76 -14.26 -3.09
CA GLY A 320 3.22 -13.56 -4.26
C GLY A 320 2.18 -14.40 -5.00
N PHE A 321 1.10 -13.78 -5.48
CA PHE A 321 0.13 -14.46 -6.31
C PHE A 321 0.68 -14.68 -7.73
N GLU A 322 0.34 -15.80 -8.37
CA GLU A 322 0.80 -16.17 -9.74
C GLU A 322 0.40 -15.18 -10.86
N THR A 323 -0.32 -14.11 -10.51
CA THR A 323 -0.67 -13.01 -11.42
C THR A 323 0.53 -12.13 -11.77
N ASP A 324 1.63 -12.19 -11.02
CA ASP A 324 2.83 -11.39 -11.27
C ASP A 324 3.74 -12.07 -12.32
N VAL A 325 3.30 -12.06 -13.58
CA VAL A 325 3.86 -12.83 -14.70
C VAL A 325 5.32 -12.44 -15.05
N SER A 326 5.85 -11.38 -14.45
CA SER A 326 7.14 -10.77 -14.83
C SER A 326 8.33 -11.23 -13.99
N SER A 327 8.12 -11.85 -12.83
CA SER A 327 9.23 -12.29 -11.96
C SER A 327 9.41 -13.81 -12.00
N PRO A 328 10.59 -14.32 -12.41
CA PRO A 328 10.92 -15.75 -12.28
C PRO A 328 11.18 -16.16 -10.83
N ALA A 329 11.22 -15.21 -9.90
CA ALA A 329 11.48 -15.45 -8.48
C ALA A 329 10.21 -15.24 -7.64
N TYR A 330 9.92 -16.19 -6.75
CA TYR A 330 8.81 -16.14 -5.79
C TYR A 330 9.38 -15.95 -4.38
N ASN A 331 8.87 -14.94 -3.68
CA ASN A 331 9.18 -14.73 -2.26
C ASN A 331 8.10 -15.37 -1.41
N TYR A 332 8.51 -16.02 -0.33
CA TYR A 332 7.67 -16.52 0.74
C TYR A 332 8.02 -15.74 2.00
N PHE A 333 7.01 -15.28 2.71
CA PHE A 333 7.12 -14.60 3.99
C PHE A 333 6.47 -15.47 5.05
N ILE A 334 7.26 -15.87 6.04
CA ILE A 334 6.90 -16.87 7.04
C ILE A 334 6.93 -16.19 8.40
N PHE A 335 5.79 -16.09 9.06
CA PHE A 335 5.70 -15.71 10.46
C PHE A 335 5.68 -16.96 11.32
N TYR A 336 6.49 -17.01 12.36
CA TYR A 336 6.62 -18.13 13.28
C TYR A 336 6.99 -17.64 14.69
N ASN A 337 7.00 -18.53 15.68
CA ASN A 337 7.15 -18.18 17.10
C ASN A 337 6.13 -17.11 17.53
N LEU A 338 4.86 -17.28 17.14
CA LEU A 338 3.83 -16.25 17.33
C LEU A 338 3.41 -16.18 18.80
N SER A 339 3.74 -15.08 19.48
CA SER A 339 3.29 -14.82 20.84
C SER A 339 2.72 -13.39 20.97
N GLU A 340 2.21 -13.05 22.16
CA GLU A 340 1.71 -11.70 22.43
C GLU A 340 2.85 -10.67 22.53
N ASN A 341 4.07 -11.11 22.83
CA ASN A 341 5.20 -10.25 23.17
C ASN A 341 6.34 -10.32 22.15
N ASP A 342 6.36 -11.33 21.29
CA ASP A 342 7.39 -11.53 20.29
C ASP A 342 6.84 -12.32 19.10
N TYR A 343 7.50 -12.15 17.96
CA TYR A 343 7.35 -13.04 16.81
C TYR A 343 8.59 -12.95 15.93
N SER A 344 8.78 -14.00 15.14
CA SER A 344 9.85 -14.06 14.14
C SER A 344 9.24 -14.02 12.75
N TRP A 345 9.94 -13.36 11.83
CA TRP A 345 9.58 -13.29 10.42
C TRP A 345 10.77 -13.69 9.56
N HIS A 346 10.53 -14.51 8.54
CA HIS A 346 11.55 -15.00 7.64
C HIS A 346 11.07 -14.96 6.19
N SER A 347 11.87 -14.34 5.32
CA SER A 347 11.66 -14.31 3.89
C SER A 347 12.66 -15.21 3.17
N ILE A 348 12.13 -16.16 2.40
CA ILE A 348 12.90 -17.03 1.50
C ILE A 348 12.45 -16.81 0.06
N GLN A 349 13.38 -17.00 -0.87
CA GLN A 349 13.11 -16.86 -2.31
C GLN A 349 13.42 -18.15 -3.04
N THR A 350 12.59 -18.49 -4.03
CA THR A 350 12.85 -19.56 -5.00
C THR A 350 12.86 -19.01 -6.43
N LYS A 351 13.73 -19.55 -7.28
CA LYS A 351 13.83 -19.23 -8.72
C LYS A 351 13.43 -20.40 -9.63
N ASP A 352 13.11 -21.54 -9.04
CA ASP A 352 12.88 -22.81 -9.73
C ASP A 352 11.56 -23.48 -9.31
N LYS A 353 10.59 -22.64 -8.94
CA LYS A 353 9.23 -23.03 -8.51
C LYS A 353 9.22 -23.89 -7.24
N GLY A 354 10.04 -23.52 -6.27
CA GLY A 354 10.06 -24.12 -4.94
C GLY A 354 10.91 -25.39 -4.83
N LYS A 355 11.81 -25.66 -5.79
CA LYS A 355 12.75 -26.79 -5.67
C LYS A 355 13.95 -26.42 -4.82
N THR A 356 14.42 -25.18 -4.92
CA THR A 356 15.47 -24.62 -4.09
C THR A 356 15.03 -23.27 -3.52
N PHE A 357 15.54 -22.98 -2.31
CA PHE A 357 15.26 -21.76 -1.59
C PHE A 357 16.57 -21.11 -1.15
N SER A 358 16.58 -19.79 -1.12
CA SER A 358 17.65 -18.98 -0.53
C SER A 358 17.04 -17.97 0.43
N ASP A 359 17.65 -17.82 1.61
CA ASP A 359 17.26 -16.81 2.58
C ASP A 359 17.47 -15.41 1.99
N THR A 360 16.54 -14.52 2.27
CA THR A 360 16.58 -13.13 1.79
C THR A 360 16.54 -12.12 2.92
N TRP A 361 15.79 -12.42 3.99
CA TRP A 361 15.61 -11.49 5.10
C TRP A 361 15.05 -12.21 6.32
N THR A 362 15.65 -12.02 7.50
CA THR A 362 15.05 -12.37 8.79
C THR A 362 14.76 -11.13 9.61
N ILE A 363 13.72 -11.19 10.44
CA ILE A 363 13.35 -10.15 11.38
C ILE A 363 12.95 -10.82 12.69
N GLU A 364 13.61 -10.42 13.77
CA GLU A 364 13.17 -10.74 15.13
C GLU A 364 12.48 -9.52 15.71
N VAL A 365 11.29 -9.73 16.28
CA VAL A 365 10.42 -8.64 16.70
C VAL A 365 10.01 -8.84 18.15
N GLU A 366 10.18 -7.79 18.95
CA GLU A 366 9.80 -7.75 20.37
C GLU A 366 8.83 -6.58 20.61
N LYS A 367 7.82 -6.81 21.44
CA LYS A 367 6.82 -5.80 21.75
C LYS A 367 7.46 -4.68 22.55
N LYS A 368 7.11 -3.45 22.19
CA LYS A 368 7.57 -2.27 22.91
C LYS A 368 6.87 -2.19 24.27
N ASN A 369 7.67 -2.15 25.34
CA ASN A 369 7.20 -2.06 26.72
C ASN A 369 6.62 -0.68 27.07
#